data_AF-A0A7X7NX88-F1
#
_entry.id   AF-A0A7X7NX88-F1
#
_cell.length_a   1.000
_cell.length_b   1.000
_cell.length_c   1.000
_cell.angle_alpha   90.00
_cell.angle_beta   90.00
_cell.angle_gamma   90.00
#
_symmetry.space_group_name_H-M   'P 1'
#
loop_
_entity.id
_entity.type
_entity.pdbx_description
1 polymer ?
#
loop_
_entity_poly.entity_id
_entity_poly.type
_entity_poly.pdbx_seq_one_letter_code
_entity_poly.pdbx_strand_id
1 'polypeptide(L)'
;MPKYKLFLEQSKFESKIINESKLESCEISKKNKTWTLNIKLKEVVSVADLKPFLTNLKSYFLLPGVVSKVEVKLTFDKLKRLNDYARDYFEYICREVAEEKSRFLAFLSFKFDYTDEKYTIHLDRDSEYLMDSVPELKDKFHEYGLKVDVEAVVDEEIKTTIESIKENIQTQQELSNEQARLHEQRQKIEKKKIFDRRRSKPTSVSISQIPINQYKLHQYMNEVGDTRFVVEGEVIMSEVRKLRTATLLQMTIADADDAIVVKRFLNTETQIFEAESIKEGDFVQVEGNAQYDEYLKDMTIMASTITFTENLAKVERMDRAKE
;
A
#
# COMPACT_ATOMS: atom_id res chain seq x y z
N MET A 1 -23.16 27.76 29.69
CA MET A 1 -23.97 27.61 28.45
C MET A 1 -23.57 28.52 27.30
N PRO A 2 -23.34 29.86 27.45
CA PRO A 2 -23.05 30.71 26.28
C PRO A 2 -21.72 30.38 25.57
N LYS A 3 -20.65 30.02 26.31
CA LYS A 3 -19.36 29.64 25.71
C LYS A 3 -19.42 28.36 24.87
N TYR A 4 -20.20 27.36 25.29
CA TYR A 4 -20.34 26.12 24.53
C TYR A 4 -21.08 26.36 23.21
N LYS A 5 -22.14 27.16 23.25
CA LYS A 5 -22.86 27.57 22.04
C LYS A 5 -21.95 28.35 21.08
N LEU A 6 -21.17 29.29 21.61
CA LEU A 6 -20.19 30.05 20.83
C LEU A 6 -19.13 29.13 20.19
N PHE A 7 -18.63 28.13 20.93
CA PHE A 7 -17.72 27.12 20.40
C PHE A 7 -18.31 26.38 19.18
N LEU A 8 -19.57 25.93 19.27
CA LEU A 8 -20.24 25.25 18.15
C LEU A 8 -20.39 26.17 16.93
N GLU A 9 -20.81 27.42 17.14
CA GLU A 9 -20.97 28.42 16.07
C GLU A 9 -19.64 28.74 15.37
N GLN A 10 -18.54 28.82 16.12
CA GLN A 10 -17.21 29.10 15.58
C GLN A 10 -16.59 27.90 14.86
N SER A 11 -16.87 26.68 15.33
CA SER A 11 -16.24 25.46 14.82
C SER A 11 -16.82 24.98 13.50
N LYS A 12 -18.07 25.38 13.16
CA LYS A 12 -18.73 25.08 11.88
C LYS A 12 -18.64 23.60 11.47
N PHE A 13 -18.94 22.69 12.39
CA PHE A 13 -18.94 21.25 12.09
C PHE A 13 -19.97 20.92 10.99
N GLU A 14 -19.68 19.96 10.13
CA GLU A 14 -20.63 19.53 9.09
C GLU A 14 -21.79 18.71 9.69
N SER A 15 -21.51 17.94 10.73
CA SER A 15 -22.50 17.10 11.40
C SER A 15 -23.56 17.92 12.13
N LYS A 16 -24.80 17.84 11.65
CA LYS A 16 -25.97 18.46 12.29
C LYS A 16 -26.19 17.99 13.73
N ILE A 17 -25.92 16.71 14.01
CA ILE A 17 -26.09 16.13 15.35
C ILE A 17 -25.10 16.78 16.34
N ILE A 18 -23.87 17.03 15.91
CA ILE A 18 -22.86 17.72 16.72
C ILE A 18 -23.25 19.17 16.97
N ASN A 19 -23.71 19.88 15.94
CA ASN A 19 -24.16 21.28 16.09
C ASN A 19 -25.39 21.43 17.00
N GLU A 20 -26.20 20.38 17.13
CA GLU A 20 -27.36 20.34 18.03
C GLU A 20 -27.04 19.76 19.43
N SER A 21 -25.78 19.40 19.69
CA SER A 21 -25.36 18.87 20.99
C SER A 21 -25.51 19.87 22.12
N LYS A 22 -25.61 19.37 23.36
CA LYS A 22 -25.84 20.19 24.56
C LYS A 22 -24.82 19.86 25.64
N LEU A 23 -24.21 20.88 26.21
CA LEU A 23 -23.47 20.75 27.47
C LEU A 23 -24.47 20.65 28.63
N GLU A 24 -24.56 19.48 29.26
CA GLU A 24 -25.45 19.24 30.40
C GLU A 24 -24.86 19.79 31.69
N SER A 25 -23.58 19.52 31.94
CA SER A 25 -22.86 20.01 33.10
C SER A 25 -21.36 20.11 32.83
N CYS A 26 -20.67 20.88 33.66
CA CYS A 26 -19.21 20.99 33.67
C CYS A 26 -18.75 20.82 35.12
N GLU A 27 -17.99 19.75 35.37
CA GLU A 27 -17.43 19.45 36.68
C GLU A 27 -15.98 19.96 36.74
N ILE A 28 -15.62 20.61 37.85
CA ILE A 28 -14.32 21.26 38.00
C ILE A 28 -13.57 20.62 39.17
N SER A 29 -12.50 19.91 38.86
CA SER A 29 -11.53 19.45 39.85
C SER A 29 -10.42 20.49 40.01
N LYS A 30 -10.52 21.32 41.05
CA LYS A 30 -9.49 22.33 41.36
C LYS A 30 -8.13 21.71 41.68
N LYS A 31 -8.14 20.58 42.40
CA LYS A 31 -6.93 19.85 42.80
C LYS A 31 -6.13 19.38 41.57
N ASN A 32 -6.83 18.82 40.58
CA ASN A 32 -6.21 18.25 39.39
C ASN A 32 -6.15 19.26 38.23
N LYS A 33 -6.71 20.46 38.39
CA LYS A 33 -6.94 21.45 37.33
C LYS A 33 -7.62 20.83 36.10
N THR A 34 -8.57 19.92 36.35
CA THR A 34 -9.29 19.19 35.31
C THR A 34 -10.71 19.71 35.19
N TRP A 35 -11.16 19.93 33.96
CA TRP A 35 -12.57 20.16 33.64
C TRP A 35 -13.14 18.92 32.98
N THR A 36 -14.27 18.43 33.47
CA THR A 36 -15.00 17.32 32.87
C THR A 36 -16.30 17.85 32.28
N LEU A 37 -16.40 17.84 30.96
CA LEU A 37 -17.55 18.32 30.20
C LEU A 37 -18.50 17.16 29.91
N ASN A 38 -19.71 17.20 30.47
CA ASN A 38 -20.75 16.22 30.21
C ASN A 38 -21.62 16.72 29.03
N ILE A 39 -21.53 16.05 27.88
CA ILE A 39 -22.15 16.49 26.62
C ILE A 39 -23.15 15.45 26.14
N LYS A 40 -24.33 15.93 25.82
CA LYS A 40 -25.43 15.14 25.29
C LYS A 40 -25.62 15.37 23.79
N LEU A 41 -25.72 14.26 23.06
CA LEU A 41 -26.06 14.22 21.64
C LEU A 41 -27.38 13.46 21.44
N LYS A 42 -28.13 13.83 20.41
CA LYS A 42 -29.41 13.17 20.10
C LYS A 42 -29.25 11.73 19.61
N GLU A 43 -28.13 11.42 18.97
CA GLU A 43 -27.89 10.12 18.36
C GLU A 43 -26.38 9.90 18.17
N VAL A 44 -25.97 8.64 18.07
CA VAL A 44 -24.58 8.26 17.76
C VAL A 44 -24.18 8.83 16.40
N VAL A 45 -22.98 9.42 16.36
CA VAL A 45 -22.35 9.99 15.16
C VAL A 45 -21.20 9.13 14.68
N SER A 46 -20.72 9.34 13.45
CA SER A 46 -19.53 8.65 12.96
C SER A 46 -18.30 9.05 13.78
N VAL A 47 -17.30 8.17 13.88
CA VAL A 47 -16.03 8.51 14.53
C VAL A 47 -15.28 9.59 13.77
N ALA A 48 -15.43 9.63 12.44
CA ALA A 48 -14.87 10.68 11.58
C ALA A 48 -15.36 12.08 11.96
N ASP A 49 -16.62 12.22 12.38
CA ASP A 49 -17.17 13.48 12.90
C ASP A 49 -16.82 13.70 14.37
N LEU A 50 -16.85 12.63 15.17
CA LEU A 50 -16.66 12.70 16.62
C LEU A 50 -15.24 13.14 16.99
N LYS A 51 -14.22 12.57 16.35
CA LYS A 51 -12.82 12.80 16.71
C LYS A 51 -12.40 14.28 16.53
N PRO A 52 -12.69 14.96 15.41
CA PRO A 52 -12.44 16.39 15.28
C PRO A 52 -13.20 17.22 16.30
N PHE A 53 -14.46 16.87 16.58
CA PHE A 53 -15.27 17.55 17.58
C PHE A 53 -14.64 17.48 18.98
N LEU A 54 -14.27 16.29 19.44
CA LEU A 54 -13.64 16.10 20.74
C LEU A 54 -12.28 16.81 20.82
N THR A 55 -11.48 16.74 19.75
CA THR A 55 -10.17 17.38 19.69
C THR A 55 -10.28 18.90 19.79
N ASN A 56 -11.19 19.50 19.00
CA ASN A 56 -11.43 20.94 19.00
C ASN A 56 -12.01 21.40 20.33
N LEU A 57 -12.92 20.62 20.91
CA LEU A 57 -13.54 20.90 22.20
C LEU A 57 -12.51 20.90 23.33
N LYS A 58 -11.71 19.82 23.43
CA LYS A 58 -10.62 19.71 24.43
C LYS A 58 -9.67 20.90 24.30
N SER A 59 -9.27 21.25 23.08
CA SER A 59 -8.35 22.37 22.81
C SER A 59 -8.96 23.74 23.14
N TYR A 60 -10.23 23.96 22.83
CA TYR A 60 -10.92 25.24 23.06
C TYR A 60 -11.07 25.56 24.57
N PHE A 61 -11.32 24.54 25.38
CA PHE A 61 -11.50 24.68 26.83
C PHE A 61 -10.22 24.48 27.63
N LEU A 62 -9.12 24.11 26.99
CA LEU A 62 -7.80 24.05 27.62
C LEU A 62 -7.28 25.47 27.82
N LEU A 63 -6.95 25.81 29.07
CA LEU A 63 -6.47 27.13 29.45
C LEU A 63 -5.15 26.98 30.21
N PRO A 64 -3.99 27.09 29.54
CA PRO A 64 -2.69 26.94 30.18
C PRO A 64 -2.58 27.77 31.47
N GLY A 65 -2.15 27.13 32.56
CA GLY A 65 -2.05 27.72 33.90
C GLY A 65 -3.31 27.57 34.78
N VAL A 66 -4.50 27.48 34.18
CA VAL A 66 -5.80 27.39 34.88
C VAL A 66 -6.43 26.00 34.75
N VAL A 67 -6.50 25.47 33.53
CA VAL A 67 -7.06 24.15 33.20
C VAL A 67 -5.98 23.35 32.49
N SER A 68 -5.45 22.34 33.17
CA SER A 68 -4.36 21.50 32.67
C SER A 68 -4.87 20.28 31.89
N LYS A 69 -6.12 19.86 32.10
CA LYS A 69 -6.73 18.74 31.39
C LYS A 69 -8.21 19.02 31.15
N VAL A 70 -8.70 18.68 29.96
CA VAL A 70 -10.13 18.67 29.65
C VAL A 70 -10.54 17.25 29.32
N GLU A 71 -11.45 16.71 30.12
CA GLU A 71 -12.09 15.42 29.91
C GLU A 71 -13.50 15.65 29.37
N VAL A 72 -13.97 14.72 28.55
CA VAL A 72 -15.29 14.80 27.93
C VAL A 72 -15.99 13.48 28.18
N LYS A 73 -17.20 13.56 28.74
CA LYS A 73 -18.10 12.43 28.88
C LYS A 73 -19.30 12.66 27.97
N LEU A 74 -19.64 11.64 27.20
CA LEU A 74 -20.74 11.74 26.24
C LEU A 74 -21.97 10.99 26.74
N THR A 75 -23.13 11.44 26.32
CA THR A 75 -24.40 10.71 26.46
C THR A 75 -25.19 10.81 25.15
N PHE A 76 -25.87 9.74 24.79
CA PHE A 76 -26.72 9.68 23.60
C PHE A 76 -28.17 9.39 23.98
N ASP A 77 -29.13 10.09 23.36
CA ASP A 77 -30.56 9.73 23.50
C ASP A 77 -30.90 8.43 22.77
N LYS A 78 -30.22 8.13 21.66
CA LYS A 78 -30.46 6.95 20.81
C LYS A 78 -29.14 6.31 20.37
N LEU A 79 -29.03 4.99 20.54
CA LEU A 79 -27.87 4.19 20.13
C LEU A 79 -28.08 3.42 18.81
N LYS A 80 -29.23 3.57 18.14
CA LYS A 80 -29.61 2.75 16.97
C LYS A 80 -28.55 2.71 15.85
N ARG A 81 -27.84 3.82 15.63
CA ARG A 81 -26.79 3.94 14.59
C ARG A 81 -25.44 3.37 15.01
N LEU A 82 -25.29 2.90 16.24
CA LEU A 82 -24.03 2.30 16.68
C LEU A 82 -23.69 1.05 15.85
N ASN A 83 -24.67 0.29 15.39
CA ASN A 83 -24.46 -0.83 14.46
C ASN A 83 -23.69 -0.42 13.19
N ASP A 84 -23.96 0.78 12.66
CA ASP A 84 -23.30 1.29 11.45
C ASP A 84 -21.83 1.66 11.69
N TYR A 85 -21.47 1.91 12.95
CA TYR A 85 -20.18 2.48 13.36
C TYR A 85 -19.41 1.61 14.35
N ALA A 86 -19.89 0.39 14.61
CA ALA A 86 -19.40 -0.44 15.71
C ALA A 86 -17.90 -0.69 15.61
N ARG A 87 -17.43 -0.98 14.40
CA ARG A 87 -15.99 -1.17 14.14
C ARG A 87 -15.18 0.09 14.39
N ASP A 88 -15.61 1.21 13.82
CA ASP A 88 -14.88 2.47 13.96
C ASP A 88 -14.77 2.89 15.43
N TYR A 89 -15.85 2.73 16.21
CA TYR A 89 -15.84 3.03 17.64
C TYR A 89 -14.95 2.09 18.44
N PHE A 90 -14.99 0.80 18.14
CA PHE A 90 -14.11 -0.18 18.78
C PHE A 90 -12.65 0.16 18.55
N GLU A 91 -12.26 0.41 17.29
CA GLU A 91 -10.89 0.77 16.95
C GLU A 91 -10.47 2.09 17.60
N TYR A 92 -11.36 3.09 17.58
CA TYR A 92 -11.08 4.40 18.15
C TYR A 92 -10.87 4.34 19.67
N ILE A 93 -11.75 3.65 20.39
CA ILE A 93 -11.66 3.55 21.85
C ILE A 93 -10.43 2.72 22.25
N CYS A 94 -10.15 1.61 21.57
CA CYS A 94 -8.92 0.83 21.84
C CYS A 94 -7.67 1.70 21.67
N ARG A 95 -7.63 2.59 20.67
CA ARG A 95 -6.52 3.52 20.44
C ARG A 95 -6.43 4.62 21.49
N GLU A 96 -7.56 5.21 21.91
CA GLU A 96 -7.56 6.23 22.98
C GLU A 96 -7.07 5.65 24.30
N VAL A 97 -7.46 4.42 24.66
CA VAL A 97 -6.95 3.75 25.87
C VAL A 97 -5.48 3.36 25.73
N ALA A 98 -5.05 3.02 24.51
CA ALA A 98 -3.67 2.68 24.23
C ALA A 98 -2.67 3.83 24.40
N GLU A 99 -3.13 5.09 24.38
CA GLU A 99 -2.28 6.24 24.71
C GLU A 99 -1.72 6.15 26.14
N GLU A 100 -2.49 5.59 27.07
CA GLU A 100 -2.07 5.36 28.45
C GLU A 100 -1.55 3.94 28.68
N LYS A 101 -2.15 2.94 28.01
CA LYS A 101 -1.86 1.51 28.22
C LYS A 101 -1.73 0.75 26.89
N SER A 102 -0.52 0.62 26.38
CA SER A 102 -0.26 0.06 25.04
C SER A 102 -0.81 -1.36 24.81
N ARG A 103 -1.08 -2.15 25.87
CA ARG A 103 -1.69 -3.48 25.76
C ARG A 103 -3.03 -3.51 25.01
N PHE A 104 -3.77 -2.40 25.02
CA PHE A 104 -5.08 -2.31 24.35
C PHE A 104 -4.95 -2.32 22.81
N LEU A 105 -3.76 -2.08 22.25
CA LEU A 105 -3.53 -2.24 20.82
C LEU A 105 -3.68 -3.69 20.35
N ALA A 106 -3.44 -4.67 21.24
CA ALA A 106 -3.63 -6.08 20.92
C ALA A 106 -5.08 -6.40 20.56
N PHE A 107 -6.06 -5.69 21.11
CA PHE A 107 -7.46 -5.87 20.74
C PHE A 107 -7.75 -5.58 19.26
N LEU A 108 -6.93 -4.77 18.60
CA LEU A 108 -7.07 -4.45 17.17
C LEU A 108 -6.64 -5.59 16.25
N SER A 109 -5.88 -6.57 16.74
CA SER A 109 -5.49 -7.75 15.95
C SER A 109 -6.52 -8.88 16.02
N PHE A 110 -7.45 -8.84 16.98
CA PHE A 110 -8.46 -9.88 17.15
C PHE A 110 -9.72 -9.58 16.34
N LYS A 111 -10.41 -10.64 15.94
CA LYS A 111 -11.77 -10.52 15.41
C LYS A 111 -12.71 -10.19 16.55
N PHE A 112 -13.72 -9.40 16.26
CA PHE A 112 -14.82 -9.16 17.19
C PHE A 112 -16.13 -9.09 16.42
N ASP A 113 -17.19 -9.47 17.10
CA ASP A 113 -18.57 -9.29 16.65
C ASP A 113 -19.26 -8.24 17.50
N TYR A 114 -20.24 -7.57 16.90
CA TYR A 114 -21.11 -6.64 17.60
C TYR A 114 -22.57 -6.97 17.29
N THR A 115 -23.29 -7.45 18.30
CA THR A 115 -24.70 -7.83 18.21
C THR A 115 -25.39 -7.47 19.52
N ASP A 116 -26.63 -6.98 19.46
CA ASP A 116 -27.45 -6.65 20.65
C ASP A 116 -26.73 -5.80 21.69
N GLU A 117 -26.07 -4.72 21.24
CA GLU A 117 -25.32 -3.79 22.11
C GLU A 117 -24.17 -4.45 22.87
N LYS A 118 -23.64 -5.57 22.37
CA LYS A 118 -22.53 -6.31 22.98
C LYS A 118 -21.40 -6.54 21.98
N TYR A 119 -20.20 -6.15 22.36
CA TYR A 119 -18.96 -6.53 21.68
C TYR A 119 -18.46 -7.86 22.24
N THR A 120 -18.22 -8.82 21.35
CA THR A 120 -17.60 -10.11 21.70
C THR A 120 -16.27 -10.21 20.97
N ILE A 121 -15.17 -10.17 21.73
CA ILE A 121 -13.79 -10.23 21.21
C ILE A 121 -13.32 -11.67 21.24
N HIS A 122 -12.85 -12.19 20.11
CA HIS A 122 -12.38 -13.57 20.00
C HIS A 122 -10.86 -13.61 20.15
N LEU A 123 -10.41 -14.02 21.34
CA LEU A 123 -9.00 -14.10 21.72
C LEU A 123 -8.42 -15.47 21.36
N ASP A 124 -7.13 -15.50 21.05
CA ASP A 124 -6.38 -16.75 21.00
C ASP A 124 -6.02 -17.23 22.42
N ARG A 125 -5.62 -18.50 22.56
CA ARG A 125 -5.26 -19.10 23.85
C ARG A 125 -4.12 -18.37 24.55
N ASP A 126 -3.16 -17.86 23.79
CA ASP A 126 -2.00 -17.15 24.33
C ASP A 126 -2.36 -15.74 24.85
N SER A 127 -3.53 -15.22 24.47
CA SER A 127 -4.01 -13.88 24.81
C SER A 127 -5.12 -13.84 25.85
N GLU A 128 -5.39 -14.96 26.52
CA GLU A 128 -6.38 -15.05 27.62
C GLU A 128 -6.14 -14.00 28.71
N TYR A 129 -4.87 -13.62 28.96
CA TYR A 129 -4.50 -12.56 29.90
C TYR A 129 -5.13 -11.18 29.58
N LEU A 130 -5.61 -10.96 28.36
CA LEU A 130 -6.32 -9.74 27.96
C LEU A 130 -7.75 -9.67 28.50
N MET A 131 -8.34 -10.80 28.92
CA MET A 131 -9.67 -10.83 29.55
C MET A 131 -9.76 -9.90 30.75
N ASP A 132 -8.69 -9.81 31.56
CA ASP A 132 -8.61 -8.91 32.71
C ASP A 132 -8.71 -7.41 32.34
N SER A 133 -8.48 -7.05 31.08
CA SER A 133 -8.56 -5.66 30.59
C SER A 133 -9.90 -5.32 29.93
N VAL A 134 -10.75 -6.32 29.70
CA VAL A 134 -12.07 -6.12 29.10
C VAL A 134 -12.98 -5.23 29.95
N PRO A 135 -13.03 -5.35 31.30
CA PRO A 135 -13.83 -4.44 32.11
C PRO A 135 -13.40 -2.97 31.96
N GLU A 136 -12.10 -2.71 31.86
CA GLU A 136 -11.60 -1.35 31.64
C GLU A 136 -11.97 -0.82 30.25
N LEU A 137 -11.95 -1.69 29.22
CA LEU A 137 -12.45 -1.32 27.89
C LEU A 137 -13.94 -0.96 27.94
N LYS A 138 -14.75 -1.77 28.64
CA LYS A 138 -16.18 -1.52 28.84
C LYS A 138 -16.43 -0.17 29.52
N ASP A 139 -15.71 0.14 30.58
CA ASP A 139 -15.82 1.44 31.27
C ASP A 139 -15.53 2.61 30.33
N LYS A 140 -14.54 2.45 29.45
CA LYS A 140 -14.20 3.46 28.44
C LYS A 140 -15.30 3.63 27.40
N PHE A 141 -15.95 2.56 26.94
CA PHE A 141 -17.15 2.69 26.10
C PHE A 141 -18.26 3.51 26.80
N HIS A 142 -18.46 3.29 28.10
CA HIS A 142 -19.45 4.02 28.88
C HIS A 142 -19.09 5.49 29.07
N GLU A 143 -17.81 5.84 29.23
CA GLU A 143 -17.34 7.24 29.24
C GLU A 143 -17.66 7.96 27.93
N TYR A 144 -17.58 7.24 26.80
CA TYR A 144 -17.99 7.70 25.48
C TYR A 144 -19.51 7.63 25.26
N GLY A 145 -20.31 7.35 26.29
CA GLY A 145 -21.77 7.35 26.23
C GLY A 145 -22.38 6.12 25.59
N LEU A 146 -21.56 5.13 25.24
CA LEU A 146 -21.97 3.87 24.62
C LEU A 146 -22.23 2.85 25.73
N LYS A 147 -23.51 2.59 26.01
CA LYS A 147 -23.94 1.62 27.02
C LYS A 147 -23.93 0.21 26.46
N VAL A 148 -22.74 -0.24 26.06
CA VAL A 148 -22.53 -1.55 25.46
C VAL A 148 -21.91 -2.51 26.45
N ASP A 149 -22.21 -3.79 26.30
CA ASP A 149 -21.43 -4.83 26.96
C ASP A 149 -20.16 -5.14 26.16
N VAL A 150 -19.12 -5.57 26.85
CA VAL A 150 -17.88 -6.01 26.23
C VAL A 150 -17.44 -7.27 26.93
N GLU A 151 -17.29 -8.34 26.16
CA GLU A 151 -16.80 -9.62 26.62
C GLU A 151 -15.70 -10.13 25.70
N ALA A 152 -14.85 -10.99 26.23
CA ALA A 152 -13.88 -11.73 25.46
C ALA A 152 -14.11 -13.23 25.64
N VAL A 153 -13.95 -13.97 24.56
CA VAL A 153 -14.06 -15.44 24.52
C VAL A 153 -12.76 -15.98 23.94
N VAL A 154 -12.19 -17.01 24.57
CA VAL A 154 -11.09 -17.76 23.95
C VAL A 154 -11.70 -18.66 22.90
N ASP A 155 -11.37 -18.41 21.63
CA ASP A 155 -11.74 -19.30 20.55
C ASP A 155 -10.59 -20.29 20.33
N GLU A 156 -10.83 -21.55 20.66
CA GLU A 156 -9.83 -22.61 20.52
C GLU A 156 -9.48 -22.93 19.07
N GLU A 157 -10.30 -22.50 18.10
CA GLU A 157 -10.05 -22.67 16.66
C GLU A 157 -9.24 -21.51 16.06
N ILE A 158 -9.10 -20.39 16.77
CA ILE A 158 -8.20 -19.30 16.36
C ILE A 158 -6.77 -19.76 16.61
N LYS A 159 -6.10 -20.14 15.51
CA LYS A 159 -4.66 -20.40 15.48
C LYS A 159 -3.95 -19.26 16.20
N THR A 160 -3.18 -19.63 17.21
CA THR A 160 -2.38 -18.68 18.00
C THR A 160 -1.57 -17.76 17.10
N THR A 161 -1.26 -16.56 17.56
CA THR A 161 -0.33 -15.66 16.84
C THR A 161 0.97 -16.38 16.46
N ILE A 162 1.42 -17.34 17.28
CA ILE A 162 2.59 -18.19 16.99
C ILE A 162 2.30 -19.19 15.86
N GLU A 163 1.14 -19.82 15.82
CA GLU A 163 0.75 -20.75 14.74
C GLU A 163 0.47 -20.04 13.43
N SER A 164 -0.12 -18.85 13.46
CA SER A 164 -0.33 -18.02 12.26
C SER A 164 0.96 -17.38 11.76
N ILE A 165 1.90 -17.03 12.65
CA ILE A 165 3.28 -16.68 12.25
C ILE A 165 4.03 -17.90 11.71
N LYS A 166 3.92 -19.08 12.35
CA LYS A 166 4.52 -20.32 11.84
C LYS A 166 3.93 -20.70 10.50
N GLU A 167 2.62 -20.65 10.33
CA GLU A 167 1.98 -20.89 9.03
C GLU A 167 2.39 -19.83 8.04
N ASN A 168 2.42 -18.55 8.36
CA ASN A 168 2.89 -17.54 7.40
C ASN A 168 4.36 -17.75 7.02
N ILE A 169 5.23 -18.10 7.97
CA ILE A 169 6.63 -18.45 7.71
C ILE A 169 6.73 -19.75 6.92
N GLN A 170 5.91 -20.74 7.22
CA GLN A 170 5.93 -22.05 6.60
C GLN A 170 5.29 -22.02 5.21
N THR A 171 4.23 -21.26 5.01
CA THR A 171 3.64 -20.91 3.72
C THR A 171 4.59 -20.04 2.92
N GLN A 172 5.31 -19.08 3.52
CA GLN A 172 6.38 -18.34 2.83
C GLN A 172 7.57 -19.23 2.47
N GLN A 173 7.96 -20.16 3.35
CA GLN A 173 8.99 -21.15 3.08
C GLN A 173 8.53 -22.17 2.06
N GLU A 174 7.27 -22.58 2.06
CA GLU A 174 6.67 -23.51 1.09
C GLU A 174 6.51 -22.83 -0.26
N LEU A 175 6.04 -21.59 -0.32
CA LEU A 175 6.02 -20.77 -1.54
C LEU A 175 7.43 -20.52 -2.04
N SER A 176 8.40 -20.26 -1.17
CA SER A 176 9.81 -20.09 -1.53
C SER A 176 10.44 -21.40 -2.01
N ASN A 177 10.13 -22.53 -1.36
CA ASN A 177 10.59 -23.86 -1.73
C ASN A 177 9.90 -24.35 -3.02
N GLU A 178 8.64 -24.00 -3.23
CA GLU A 178 7.88 -24.28 -4.45
C GLU A 178 8.41 -23.41 -5.58
N GLN A 179 8.66 -22.12 -5.36
CA GLN A 179 9.35 -21.24 -6.30
C GLN A 179 10.75 -21.76 -6.61
N ALA A 180 11.52 -22.21 -5.62
CA ALA A 180 12.85 -22.80 -5.81
C ALA A 180 12.78 -24.13 -6.56
N ARG A 181 11.79 -25.00 -6.28
CA ARG A 181 11.55 -26.25 -7.03
C ARG A 181 11.07 -25.99 -8.45
N LEU A 182 10.25 -24.97 -8.67
CA LEU A 182 9.83 -24.50 -9.98
C LEU A 182 11.02 -23.88 -10.71
N HIS A 183 11.90 -23.17 -10.03
CA HIS A 183 13.14 -22.60 -10.58
C HIS A 183 14.15 -23.72 -10.91
N GLU A 184 14.28 -24.74 -10.07
CA GLU A 184 15.10 -25.93 -10.33
C GLU A 184 14.49 -26.80 -11.44
N GLN A 185 13.17 -26.98 -11.48
CA GLN A 185 12.49 -27.66 -12.57
C GLN A 185 12.60 -26.86 -13.86
N ARG A 186 12.47 -25.53 -13.83
CA ARG A 186 12.72 -24.65 -14.97
C ARG A 186 14.17 -24.73 -15.41
N GLN A 187 15.13 -24.74 -14.50
CA GLN A 187 16.56 -24.94 -14.81
C GLN A 187 16.86 -26.35 -15.31
N LYS A 188 16.16 -27.40 -14.85
CA LYS A 188 16.29 -28.77 -15.37
C LYS A 188 15.60 -28.92 -16.74
N ILE A 189 14.48 -28.24 -16.96
CA ILE A 189 13.78 -28.13 -18.25
C ILE A 189 14.59 -27.27 -19.21
N GLU A 190 15.26 -26.22 -18.75
CA GLU A 190 16.20 -25.40 -19.52
C GLU A 190 17.47 -26.16 -19.82
N LYS A 191 18.09 -26.86 -18.86
CA LYS A 191 19.25 -27.75 -19.11
C LYS A 191 18.90 -28.91 -20.05
N LYS A 192 17.68 -29.48 -19.98
CA LYS A 192 17.17 -30.43 -20.98
C LYS A 192 16.85 -29.77 -22.31
N LYS A 193 16.27 -28.55 -22.34
CA LYS A 193 16.05 -27.76 -23.55
C LYS A 193 17.35 -27.25 -24.18
N ILE A 194 18.43 -27.08 -23.42
CA ILE A 194 19.77 -26.71 -23.90
C ILE A 194 20.40 -27.92 -24.61
N PHE A 195 20.08 -29.14 -24.18
CA PHE A 195 20.51 -30.35 -24.89
C PHE A 195 19.64 -30.70 -26.11
N ASP A 196 18.36 -30.26 -26.15
CA ASP A 196 17.41 -30.60 -27.22
C ASP A 196 16.99 -29.47 -28.17
N ARG A 197 17.47 -28.22 -28.03
CA ARG A 197 17.13 -27.13 -28.97
C ARG A 197 18.25 -26.85 -29.96
N ARG A 198 18.37 -27.75 -30.93
CA ARG A 198 18.79 -27.37 -32.27
C ARG A 198 17.61 -26.65 -32.97
N ARG A 199 17.87 -25.43 -33.46
CA ARG A 199 17.10 -24.62 -34.46
C ARG A 199 15.81 -24.01 -33.89
N SER A 200 15.62 -22.69 -33.80
CA SER A 200 16.04 -21.55 -34.63
C SER A 200 16.38 -20.31 -33.79
N LYS A 201 17.52 -19.67 -34.05
CA LYS A 201 17.84 -18.32 -33.56
C LYS A 201 17.16 -17.29 -34.48
N PRO A 202 16.44 -16.27 -33.98
CA PRO A 202 16.48 -14.97 -34.65
C PRO A 202 17.90 -14.43 -34.44
N THR A 203 18.65 -14.23 -35.52
CA THR A 203 19.96 -13.57 -35.46
C THR A 203 19.71 -12.11 -35.09
N SER A 204 20.37 -11.61 -34.04
CA SER A 204 20.30 -10.19 -33.70
C SER A 204 20.82 -9.34 -34.86
N VAL A 205 20.17 -8.22 -35.12
CA VAL A 205 20.56 -7.24 -36.14
C VAL A 205 21.15 -6.01 -35.46
N SER A 206 22.03 -5.27 -36.16
CA SER A 206 22.51 -3.97 -35.66
C SER A 206 21.35 -2.98 -35.65
N ILE A 207 21.38 -2.06 -34.68
CA ILE A 207 20.38 -1.00 -34.52
C ILE A 207 20.29 -0.14 -35.79
N SER A 208 21.40 0.06 -36.50
CA SER A 208 21.47 0.78 -37.77
C SER A 208 20.61 0.16 -38.91
N GLN A 209 20.21 -1.11 -38.78
CA GLN A 209 19.35 -1.80 -39.75
C GLN A 209 17.87 -1.51 -39.56
N ILE A 210 17.49 -0.86 -38.46
CA ILE A 210 16.11 -0.46 -38.21
C ILE A 210 15.75 0.70 -39.15
N PRO A 211 14.59 0.65 -39.83
CA PRO A 211 14.14 1.75 -40.68
C PRO A 211 14.13 3.08 -39.91
N ILE A 212 14.73 4.11 -40.50
CA ILE A 212 15.01 5.42 -39.86
C ILE A 212 13.75 6.31 -39.78
N ASN A 213 12.70 5.99 -40.53
CA ASN A 213 11.46 6.77 -40.51
C ASN A 213 10.24 5.93 -40.89
N GLN A 214 9.05 6.48 -40.66
CA GLN A 214 7.77 5.84 -40.95
C GLN A 214 7.62 5.39 -42.40
N TYR A 215 8.11 6.18 -43.37
CA TYR A 215 8.05 5.82 -44.79
C TYR A 215 8.85 4.55 -45.09
N LYS A 216 10.10 4.48 -44.61
CA LYS A 216 10.96 3.31 -44.77
C LYS A 216 10.43 2.10 -44.01
N LEU A 217 9.82 2.30 -42.84
CA LEU A 217 9.17 1.23 -42.09
C LEU A 217 7.99 0.63 -42.88
N HIS A 218 7.15 1.47 -43.50
CA HIS A 218 6.05 1.00 -44.35
C HIS A 218 6.55 0.21 -45.57
N GLN A 219 7.65 0.65 -46.20
CA GLN A 219 8.27 -0.12 -47.29
C GLN A 219 8.77 -1.48 -46.80
N TYR A 220 9.52 -1.49 -45.69
CA TYR A 220 10.04 -2.71 -45.07
C TYR A 220 8.91 -3.69 -44.72
N MET A 221 7.81 -3.20 -44.13
CA MET A 221 6.65 -4.03 -43.79
C MET A 221 5.97 -4.63 -45.03
N ASN A 222 5.91 -3.90 -46.14
CA ASN A 222 5.34 -4.43 -47.39
C ASN A 222 6.23 -5.50 -48.05
N GLU A 223 7.55 -5.41 -47.87
CA GLU A 223 8.51 -6.36 -48.45
C GLU A 223 8.70 -7.61 -47.57
N VAL A 224 8.83 -7.43 -46.26
CA VAL A 224 9.19 -8.50 -45.30
C VAL A 224 7.96 -9.05 -44.57
N GLY A 225 6.89 -8.27 -44.44
CA GLY A 225 5.65 -8.68 -43.76
C GLY A 225 5.70 -8.66 -42.24
N ASP A 226 6.83 -8.29 -41.63
CA ASP A 226 7.02 -8.18 -40.18
C ASP A 226 7.80 -6.92 -39.82
N THR A 227 7.53 -6.35 -38.65
CA THR A 227 8.27 -5.21 -38.07
C THR A 227 8.96 -5.57 -36.77
N ARG A 228 9.01 -6.87 -36.43
CA ARG A 228 9.71 -7.41 -35.28
C ARG A 228 11.22 -7.45 -35.53
N PHE A 229 11.97 -6.80 -34.66
CA PHE A 229 13.42 -6.81 -34.65
C PHE A 229 13.93 -7.39 -33.34
N VAL A 230 15.11 -8.02 -33.41
CA VAL A 230 15.89 -8.45 -32.25
C VAL A 230 17.21 -7.68 -32.31
N VAL A 231 17.44 -6.80 -31.35
CA VAL A 231 18.66 -5.97 -31.26
C VAL A 231 19.37 -6.18 -29.94
N GLU A 232 20.67 -5.94 -29.91
CA GLU A 232 21.49 -6.01 -28.70
C GLU A 232 22.21 -4.68 -28.50
N GLY A 233 22.31 -4.22 -27.26
CA GLY A 233 23.01 -2.97 -26.95
C GLY A 233 23.22 -2.75 -25.46
N GLU A 234 24.08 -1.80 -25.15
CA GLU A 234 24.33 -1.28 -23.80
C GLU A 234 23.25 -0.25 -23.44
N VAL A 235 22.69 -0.36 -22.24
CA VAL A 235 21.72 0.60 -21.71
C VAL A 235 22.44 1.90 -21.36
N ILE A 236 22.15 2.97 -22.10
CA ILE A 236 22.72 4.30 -21.87
C ILE A 236 21.90 5.08 -20.84
N MET A 237 20.59 4.88 -20.83
CA MET A 237 19.67 5.54 -19.90
C MET A 237 18.41 4.68 -19.77
N SER A 238 17.84 4.62 -18.56
CA SER A 238 16.60 3.89 -18.28
C SER A 238 15.72 4.70 -17.32
N GLU A 239 14.44 4.85 -17.65
CA GLU A 239 13.43 5.51 -16.81
C GLU A 239 12.17 4.64 -16.74
N VAL A 240 11.69 4.36 -15.53
CA VAL A 240 10.36 3.78 -15.29
C VAL A 240 9.42 4.89 -14.85
N ARG A 241 8.42 5.20 -15.70
CA ARG A 241 7.44 6.25 -15.43
C ARG A 241 6.05 5.67 -15.20
N LYS A 242 5.40 6.11 -14.12
CA LYS A 242 3.98 5.80 -13.85
C LYS A 242 3.07 6.75 -14.62
N LEU A 243 2.29 6.23 -15.56
CA LEU A 243 1.22 6.96 -16.25
C LEU A 243 -0.10 6.79 -15.50
N ARG A 244 -1.17 7.45 -15.98
CA ARG A 244 -2.50 7.40 -15.37
C ARG A 244 -3.10 5.98 -15.34
N THR A 245 -2.80 5.15 -16.33
CA THR A 245 -3.42 3.83 -16.54
C THR A 245 -2.43 2.69 -16.68
N ALA A 246 -1.13 2.98 -16.84
CA ALA A 246 -0.08 1.98 -17.06
C ALA A 246 1.26 2.48 -16.54
N THR A 247 2.20 1.57 -16.31
CA THR A 247 3.60 1.94 -16.06
C THR A 247 4.39 1.72 -17.34
N LEU A 248 5.25 2.66 -17.72
CA LEU A 248 6.04 2.62 -18.94
C LEU A 248 7.52 2.58 -18.58
N LEU A 249 8.23 1.56 -19.04
CA LEU A 249 9.68 1.58 -19.17
C LEU A 249 10.04 2.30 -20.46
N GLN A 250 10.92 3.28 -20.37
CA GLN A 250 11.58 3.92 -21.51
C GLN A 250 13.09 3.87 -21.27
N MET A 251 13.81 3.21 -22.18
CA MET A 251 15.27 3.12 -22.11
C MET A 251 15.89 3.38 -23.47
N THR A 252 17.13 3.86 -23.48
CA THR A 252 17.93 4.01 -24.70
C THR A 252 19.03 2.96 -24.66
N ILE A 253 19.10 2.15 -25.72
CA ILE A 253 20.18 1.18 -25.91
C ILE A 253 21.05 1.62 -27.08
N ALA A 254 22.36 1.38 -26.98
CA ALA A 254 23.33 1.68 -28.03
C ALA A 254 24.16 0.45 -28.37
N ASP A 255 24.43 0.25 -29.66
CA ASP A 255 25.44 -0.69 -30.15
C ASP A 255 26.70 0.09 -30.57
N ALA A 256 27.60 -0.53 -31.32
CA ALA A 256 28.83 0.13 -31.76
C ALA A 256 28.59 1.24 -32.81
N ASP A 257 27.44 1.21 -33.49
CA ASP A 257 27.17 2.00 -34.69
C ASP A 257 26.02 3.00 -34.51
N ASP A 258 25.01 2.69 -33.69
CA ASP A 258 23.80 3.52 -33.50
C ASP A 258 23.12 3.31 -32.13
N ALA A 259 22.11 4.12 -31.82
CA ALA A 259 21.30 4.01 -30.60
C ALA A 259 19.81 4.12 -30.89
N ILE A 260 18.99 3.42 -30.12
CA ILE A 260 17.53 3.44 -30.28
C ILE A 260 16.80 3.47 -28.94
N VAL A 261 15.65 4.17 -28.94
CA VAL A 261 14.75 4.21 -27.79
C VAL A 261 13.86 2.97 -27.80
N VAL A 262 13.84 2.28 -26.67
CA VAL A 262 13.03 1.11 -26.40
C VAL A 262 11.97 1.46 -25.37
N LYS A 263 10.72 1.11 -25.66
CA LYS A 263 9.56 1.34 -24.80
C LYS A 263 8.88 0.03 -24.46
N ARG A 264 8.41 -0.12 -23.22
CA ARG A 264 7.63 -1.29 -22.81
C ARG A 264 6.57 -0.90 -21.78
N PHE A 265 5.32 -1.23 -22.07
CA PHE A 265 4.25 -1.15 -21.07
C PHE A 265 4.37 -2.31 -20.08
N LEU A 266 4.39 -1.97 -18.79
CA LEU A 266 4.51 -2.89 -17.68
C LEU A 266 3.12 -3.01 -17.04
N ASN A 267 2.55 -4.21 -17.09
CA ASN A 267 1.18 -4.47 -16.67
C ASN A 267 1.10 -5.28 -15.36
N THR A 268 2.21 -5.86 -14.89
CA THR A 268 2.28 -6.63 -13.65
C THR A 268 3.36 -6.09 -12.71
N GLU A 269 3.19 -6.30 -11.40
CA GLU A 269 4.18 -5.89 -10.39
C GLU A 269 5.54 -6.56 -10.62
N THR A 270 5.55 -7.80 -11.10
CA THR A 270 6.79 -8.51 -11.47
C THR A 270 7.54 -7.83 -12.61
N GLN A 271 6.83 -7.35 -13.64
CA GLN A 271 7.44 -6.62 -14.76
C GLN A 271 7.98 -5.26 -14.32
N ILE A 272 7.33 -4.61 -13.35
CA ILE A 272 7.80 -3.34 -12.77
C ILE A 272 9.11 -3.59 -12.02
N PHE A 273 9.16 -4.60 -11.15
CA PHE A 273 10.37 -4.95 -10.41
C PHE A 273 11.54 -5.33 -11.34
N GLU A 274 11.28 -6.11 -12.39
CA GLU A 274 12.29 -6.46 -13.41
C GLU A 274 12.80 -5.20 -14.14
N ALA A 275 11.90 -4.28 -14.53
CA ALA A 275 12.29 -3.05 -15.22
C ALA A 275 13.11 -2.10 -14.31
N GLU A 276 12.76 -2.00 -13.03
CA GLU A 276 13.51 -1.21 -12.04
C GLU A 276 14.91 -1.79 -11.75
N SER A 277 15.13 -3.07 -12.07
CA SER A 277 16.45 -3.71 -11.93
C SER A 277 17.43 -3.37 -13.06
N ILE A 278 16.95 -2.85 -14.19
CA ILE A 278 17.77 -2.46 -15.36
C ILE A 278 18.50 -1.15 -15.05
N LYS A 279 19.82 -1.14 -15.16
CA LYS A 279 20.68 0.01 -14.87
C LYS A 279 21.48 0.43 -16.09
N GLU A 280 21.96 1.67 -16.06
CA GLU A 280 22.94 2.16 -17.03
C GLU A 280 24.20 1.28 -17.01
N GLY A 281 24.68 0.90 -18.20
CA GLY A 281 25.81 -0.02 -18.38
C GLY A 281 25.44 -1.50 -18.51
N ASP A 282 24.17 -1.87 -18.30
CA ASP A 282 23.72 -3.25 -18.53
C ASP A 282 23.66 -3.56 -20.03
N PHE A 283 24.07 -4.75 -20.44
CA PHE A 283 23.90 -5.25 -21.80
C PHE A 283 22.61 -6.05 -21.92
N VAL A 284 21.76 -5.66 -22.86
CA VAL A 284 20.44 -6.25 -23.05
C VAL A 284 20.21 -6.67 -24.50
N GLN A 285 19.50 -7.77 -24.68
CA GLN A 285 18.85 -8.14 -25.92
C GLN A 285 17.38 -7.73 -25.85
N VAL A 286 16.93 -6.97 -26.85
CA VAL A 286 15.57 -6.46 -26.95
C VAL A 286 14.90 -7.07 -28.18
N GLU A 287 13.73 -7.63 -27.96
CA GLU A 287 12.87 -8.13 -29.03
C GLU A 287 11.53 -7.37 -29.03
N GLY A 288 11.20 -6.74 -30.14
CA GLY A 288 9.99 -5.94 -30.25
C GLY A 288 9.72 -5.40 -31.64
N ASN A 289 8.61 -4.70 -31.79
CA ASN A 289 8.20 -4.12 -33.06
C ASN A 289 8.77 -2.70 -33.19
N ALA A 290 9.40 -2.40 -34.33
CA ALA A 290 9.80 -1.04 -34.66
C ALA A 290 8.56 -0.20 -35.00
N GLN A 291 8.46 0.98 -34.40
CA GLN A 291 7.33 1.90 -34.54
C GLN A 291 7.83 3.34 -34.55
N TYR A 292 7.20 4.18 -35.38
CA TYR A 292 7.48 5.61 -35.37
C TYR A 292 6.73 6.27 -34.22
N ASP A 293 7.46 6.94 -33.33
CA ASP A 293 6.87 7.67 -32.21
C ASP A 293 6.65 9.14 -32.61
N GLU A 294 5.39 9.56 -32.69
CA GLU A 294 5.03 10.92 -33.12
C GLU A 294 5.51 12.02 -32.15
N TYR A 295 5.68 11.69 -30.87
CA TYR A 295 6.10 12.64 -29.84
C TYR A 295 7.62 12.88 -29.88
N LEU A 296 8.40 11.80 -29.99
CA LEU A 296 9.85 11.87 -30.16
C LEU A 296 10.26 12.23 -31.60
N LYS A 297 9.34 12.08 -32.56
CA LYS A 297 9.57 12.20 -34.01
C LYS A 297 10.67 11.26 -34.51
N ASP A 298 10.82 10.11 -33.86
CA ASP A 298 11.89 9.17 -34.10
C ASP A 298 11.39 7.72 -34.04
N MET A 299 12.20 6.81 -34.53
CA MET A 299 11.93 5.38 -34.54
C MET A 299 12.26 4.76 -33.19
N THR A 300 11.33 3.95 -32.70
CA THR A 300 11.42 3.31 -31.39
C THR A 300 11.08 1.83 -31.51
N ILE A 301 11.50 1.04 -30.53
CA ILE A 301 11.07 -0.36 -30.42
C ILE A 301 10.06 -0.48 -29.29
N MET A 302 8.87 -0.97 -29.61
CA MET A 302 7.91 -1.44 -28.61
C MET A 302 8.29 -2.87 -28.22
N ALA A 303 9.02 -3.01 -27.11
CA ALA A 303 9.58 -4.28 -26.67
C ALA A 303 8.51 -5.24 -26.14
N SER A 304 8.55 -6.46 -26.64
CA SER A 304 7.81 -7.60 -26.10
C SER A 304 8.62 -8.32 -25.01
N THR A 305 9.92 -8.47 -25.25
CA THR A 305 10.86 -9.17 -24.37
C THR A 305 12.15 -8.36 -24.25
N ILE A 306 12.68 -8.29 -23.04
CA ILE A 306 14.00 -7.73 -22.72
C ILE A 306 14.72 -8.82 -21.93
N THR A 307 15.96 -9.14 -22.30
CA THR A 307 16.75 -10.18 -21.64
C THR A 307 18.15 -9.64 -21.38
N PHE A 308 18.68 -9.85 -20.18
CA PHE A 308 20.07 -9.53 -19.86
C PHE A 308 21.00 -10.47 -20.62
N THR A 309 22.02 -9.91 -21.25
CA THR A 309 23.03 -10.67 -21.99
C THR A 309 24.39 -10.47 -21.32
N GLU A 310 25.10 -11.56 -21.03
CA GLU A 310 26.42 -11.52 -20.39
C GLU A 310 27.58 -11.14 -21.36
N ASN A 311 27.29 -10.52 -22.50
CA ASN A 311 28.32 -10.28 -23.53
C ASN A 311 29.25 -9.11 -23.15
N LEU A 312 30.27 -9.45 -22.38
CA LEU A 312 31.56 -8.77 -22.31
C LEU A 312 32.26 -8.86 -23.68
N ALA A 313 31.89 -7.97 -24.59
CA ALA A 313 32.72 -7.64 -25.74
C ALA A 313 33.10 -6.16 -25.67
N LYS A 314 33.92 -5.81 -24.67
CA LYS A 314 34.89 -4.73 -24.86
C LYS A 314 35.77 -5.13 -26.04
N VAL A 315 35.37 -4.78 -27.26
CA VAL A 315 36.30 -4.69 -28.37
C VAL A 315 37.14 -3.45 -28.09
N GLU A 316 38.18 -3.62 -27.27
CA GLU A 316 39.24 -2.62 -27.16
C GLU A 316 39.77 -2.37 -28.58
N ARG A 317 39.70 -1.11 -29.02
CA ARG A 317 40.37 -0.68 -30.24
C ARG A 317 41.88 -0.84 -30.01
N MET A 318 42.44 -1.95 -30.47
CA MET A 318 43.88 -2.06 -30.67
C MET A 318 44.27 -1.09 -31.78
N ASP A 319 44.88 0.03 -31.42
CA ASP A 319 45.63 0.82 -32.39
C ASP A 319 46.77 -0.04 -32.94
N ARG A 320 46.73 -0.32 -34.24
CA ARG A 320 47.79 -1.05 -34.96
C ARG A 320 48.51 -0.14 -35.94
N ALA A 321 48.73 1.13 -35.58
CA ALA A 321 49.74 1.92 -36.25
C ALA A 321 51.13 1.30 -35.98
N LYS A 322 51.79 0.83 -37.05
CA LYS A 322 53.23 0.51 -37.03
C LYS A 322 54.00 1.82 -37.25
N GLU A 323 55.07 2.01 -36.47
CA GLU A 323 56.12 3.01 -36.72
C GLU A 323 56.71 2.91 -38.14
#